data_AF-A0A539DGG0-F1
#
_entry.id   AF-A0A539DGG0-F1
#
_cell.length_a   1.000
_cell.length_b   1.000
_cell.length_c   1.000
_cell.angle_alpha   90.00
_cell.angle_beta   90.00
_cell.angle_gamma   90.00
#
_symmetry.space_group_name_H-M   'P 1'
#
loop_
_entity.id
_entity.type
_entity.pdbx_description
1 polymer ?
#
loop_
_entity_poly.entity_id
_entity_poly.type
_entity_poly.pdbx_seq_one_letter_code
_entity_poly.pdbx_strand_id
1 'polypeptide(L)'
;MQISKFAGMAAGLVLLAACGQGGPGAPSGGGSDGSSRPAITEGEMKAKAQAMLAALGAPATPEVKAIYAGEFEAAGAEPDWSATLLADYALFSRPGLDEINAIPSPRDVRAQGMYVEAGSLTITVRAGECTYGEGGEAYPFSATVLFEGVAYEGCARSAANAPTASRSWSNALSQYLPAIDACLARVQAKPGRVTIAYPGEEGQTSVRLLESDGGRSECSVAADGTTVISVEPLSDRNTVAGERDPLFTRAPSPPPQGACLTSEDVAGSNGATIGYLTRKTC
;
A
#
# COMPACT_ATOMS: atom_id res chain seq x y z
N MET A 1 50.32 21.12 -24.21
CA MET A 1 50.70 21.06 -25.64
C MET A 1 49.45 20.61 -26.40
N GLN A 2 49.12 21.28 -27.51
CA GLN A 2 47.86 21.27 -28.31
C GLN A 2 46.68 22.02 -27.65
N ILE A 3 46.23 23.22 -28.05
CA ILE A 3 46.01 23.97 -29.32
C ILE A 3 44.65 23.70 -30.00
N SER A 4 43.76 24.69 -29.79
CA SER A 4 42.82 25.38 -30.71
C SER A 4 41.61 24.71 -31.40
N LYS A 5 40.44 25.30 -31.09
CA LYS A 5 39.40 25.96 -31.95
C LYS A 5 39.07 25.37 -33.33
N PHE A 6 37.76 25.25 -33.63
CA PHE A 6 37.14 25.79 -34.85
C PHE A 6 35.65 26.11 -34.65
N ALA A 7 35.25 27.28 -35.17
CA ALA A 7 33.88 27.76 -35.31
C ALA A 7 33.35 27.37 -36.71
N GLY A 8 32.02 27.28 -36.87
CA GLY A 8 31.38 27.08 -38.17
C GLY A 8 29.91 27.50 -38.16
N MET A 9 29.66 28.68 -38.72
CA MET A 9 28.37 29.31 -38.99
C MET A 9 27.78 28.75 -40.30
N ALA A 10 26.46 28.56 -40.40
CA ALA A 10 25.78 28.53 -41.71
C ALA A 10 24.34 29.04 -41.57
N ALA A 11 24.09 30.17 -42.23
CA ALA A 11 22.79 30.78 -42.47
C ALA A 11 22.18 30.25 -43.77
N GLY A 12 20.85 30.17 -43.83
CA GLY A 12 20.08 29.91 -45.05
C GLY A 12 18.69 30.52 -44.94
N LEU A 13 18.51 31.67 -45.59
CA LEU A 13 17.29 32.49 -45.73
C LEU A 13 16.42 32.02 -46.92
N VAL A 14 15.21 32.62 -47.00
CA VAL A 14 14.27 32.81 -48.14
C VAL A 14 12.96 32.03 -47.96
N LEU A 15 11.90 32.64 -47.38
CA LEU A 15 10.89 33.58 -47.94
C LEU A 15 9.88 32.93 -48.89
N LEU A 16 8.59 32.99 -48.52
CA LEU A 16 7.50 33.38 -49.41
C LEU A 16 6.35 33.96 -48.56
N ALA A 17 6.04 35.21 -48.87
CA ALA A 17 4.94 35.98 -48.34
C ALA A 17 3.65 35.70 -49.12
N ALA A 18 2.51 35.71 -48.45
CA ALA A 18 1.24 36.06 -49.04
C ALA A 18 0.39 36.82 -48.01
N CYS A 19 0.27 38.13 -48.22
CA CYS A 19 -0.70 38.98 -47.54
C CYS A 19 -2.08 38.76 -48.18
N GLY A 20 -3.09 38.52 -47.34
CA GLY A 20 -4.50 38.57 -47.72
C GLY A 20 -5.29 39.21 -46.57
N GLN A 21 -5.73 40.44 -46.81
CA GLN A 21 -6.30 41.39 -45.85
C GLN A 21 -7.83 41.40 -45.97
N GLY A 22 -8.57 41.34 -44.86
CA GLY A 22 -10.02 41.67 -44.88
C GLY A 22 -10.87 41.24 -43.67
N GLY A 23 -11.14 42.18 -42.77
CA GLY A 23 -12.46 42.30 -42.10
C GLY A 23 -12.58 41.83 -40.64
N PRO A 24 -13.07 42.68 -39.70
CA PRO A 24 -13.31 42.29 -38.32
C PRO A 24 -14.69 41.62 -38.20
N GLY A 25 -14.68 40.35 -37.80
CA GLY A 25 -15.87 39.63 -37.36
C GLY A 25 -15.50 38.83 -36.12
N ALA A 26 -15.89 39.33 -34.94
CA ALA A 26 -16.16 38.43 -33.83
C ALA A 26 -17.36 37.56 -34.27
N PRO A 27 -17.34 36.24 -33.99
CA PRO A 27 -17.73 35.84 -32.65
C PRO A 27 -17.06 34.57 -32.10
N SER A 28 -17.21 34.43 -30.78
CA SER A 28 -17.41 33.18 -30.03
C SER A 28 -16.31 32.12 -30.03
N GLY A 29 -15.55 32.12 -28.92
CA GLY A 29 -15.41 30.96 -28.04
C GLY A 29 -15.06 29.62 -28.69
N GLY A 30 -13.78 29.40 -28.98
CA GLY A 30 -13.20 28.06 -29.13
C GLY A 30 -12.64 27.63 -27.79
N GLY A 31 -13.44 26.89 -27.04
CA GLY A 31 -13.02 26.27 -25.78
C GLY A 31 -11.82 25.36 -26.00
N SER A 32 -10.95 25.35 -24.99
CA SER A 32 -9.92 24.36 -24.79
C SER A 32 -10.52 22.97 -25.01
N ASP A 33 -10.01 22.22 -25.99
CA ASP A 33 -10.24 20.78 -26.12
C ASP A 33 -9.57 20.09 -24.92
N GLY A 34 -10.23 20.19 -23.78
CA GLY A 34 -10.12 19.22 -22.71
C GLY A 34 -10.74 17.95 -23.25
N SER A 35 -9.91 17.10 -23.85
CA SER A 35 -10.26 15.73 -24.20
C SER A 35 -10.49 14.96 -22.90
N SER A 36 -11.66 15.17 -22.30
CA SER A 36 -12.20 14.32 -21.25
C SER A 36 -12.53 13.00 -21.91
N ARG A 37 -11.66 12.00 -21.73
CA ARG A 37 -12.05 10.60 -21.97
C ARG A 37 -13.37 10.37 -21.22
N PRO A 38 -14.40 9.80 -21.87
CA PRO A 38 -15.64 9.52 -21.17
C PRO A 38 -15.35 8.63 -19.96
N ALA A 39 -15.91 8.98 -18.81
CA ALA A 39 -15.93 8.10 -17.66
C ALA A 39 -16.56 6.77 -18.11
N ILE A 40 -15.90 5.67 -17.79
CA ILE A 40 -16.41 4.34 -18.13
C ILE A 40 -17.79 4.14 -17.49
N THR A 41 -18.64 3.37 -18.14
CA THR A 41 -19.98 3.09 -17.63
C THR A 41 -19.97 1.96 -16.60
N GLU A 42 -20.96 1.96 -15.71
CA GLU A 42 -21.19 0.86 -14.77
C GLU A 42 -21.33 -0.50 -15.48
N GLY A 43 -21.98 -0.52 -16.65
CA GLY A 43 -22.12 -1.71 -17.47
C GLY A 43 -20.77 -2.27 -17.96
N GLU A 44 -19.85 -1.40 -18.35
CA GLU A 44 -18.50 -1.80 -18.77
C GLU A 44 -17.67 -2.31 -17.59
N MET A 45 -17.78 -1.70 -16.41
CA MET A 45 -17.13 -2.19 -15.18
C MET A 45 -17.61 -3.60 -14.83
N LYS A 46 -18.92 -3.81 -14.83
CA LYS A 46 -19.53 -5.11 -14.52
C LYS A 46 -19.11 -6.17 -15.54
N ALA A 47 -19.06 -5.83 -16.83
CA ALA A 47 -18.60 -6.74 -17.86
C ALA A 47 -17.14 -7.17 -17.64
N LYS A 48 -16.25 -6.23 -17.27
CA LYS A 48 -14.85 -6.54 -16.93
C LYS A 48 -14.74 -7.44 -15.69
N ALA A 49 -15.44 -7.11 -14.62
CA ALA A 49 -15.46 -7.91 -13.39
C ALA A 49 -15.96 -9.34 -13.65
N GLN A 50 -17.02 -9.49 -14.46
CA GLN A 50 -17.55 -10.79 -14.85
C GLN A 50 -16.56 -11.57 -15.73
N ALA A 51 -15.84 -10.90 -16.63
CA ALA A 51 -14.79 -11.53 -17.42
C ALA A 51 -13.62 -12.01 -16.55
N MET A 52 -13.21 -11.22 -15.55
CA MET A 52 -12.19 -11.62 -14.57
C MET A 52 -12.61 -12.87 -13.79
N LEU A 53 -13.85 -12.92 -13.30
CA LEU A 53 -14.39 -14.09 -12.60
C LEU A 53 -14.45 -15.31 -13.53
N ALA A 54 -14.95 -15.15 -14.75
CA ALA A 54 -15.05 -16.24 -15.72
C ALA A 54 -13.67 -16.84 -16.06
N ALA A 55 -12.63 -16.02 -16.13
CA ALA A 55 -11.26 -16.45 -16.37
C ALA A 55 -10.69 -17.32 -15.24
N LEU A 56 -11.27 -17.32 -14.03
CA LEU A 56 -10.83 -18.19 -12.94
C LEU A 56 -11.38 -19.63 -13.04
N GLY A 57 -12.35 -19.87 -13.92
CA GLY A 57 -12.89 -21.19 -14.22
C GLY A 57 -13.96 -21.70 -13.24
N ALA A 58 -14.08 -23.03 -13.18
CA ALA A 58 -15.11 -23.71 -12.38
C ALA A 58 -14.91 -23.51 -10.86
N PRO A 59 -15.94 -23.73 -10.03
CA PRO A 59 -15.78 -23.71 -8.56
C PRO A 59 -14.62 -24.60 -8.07
N ALA A 60 -13.88 -24.11 -7.08
CA ALA A 60 -12.71 -24.79 -6.55
C ALA A 60 -13.07 -26.03 -5.71
N THR A 61 -12.15 -27.02 -5.70
CA THR A 61 -12.16 -28.11 -4.72
C THR A 61 -11.79 -27.60 -3.32
N PRO A 62 -12.05 -28.36 -2.25
CA PRO A 62 -11.65 -27.98 -0.88
C PRO A 62 -10.14 -27.71 -0.73
N GLU A 63 -9.31 -28.46 -1.43
CA GLU A 63 -7.84 -28.32 -1.38
C GLU A 63 -7.41 -26.98 -1.99
N VAL A 64 -8.00 -26.60 -3.13
CA VAL A 64 -7.75 -25.29 -3.75
C VAL A 64 -8.31 -24.16 -2.88
N LYS A 65 -9.47 -24.36 -2.23
CA LYS A 65 -10.02 -23.38 -1.29
C LYS A 65 -9.07 -23.09 -0.12
N ALA A 66 -8.38 -24.11 0.38
CA ALA A 66 -7.43 -23.95 1.49
C ALA A 66 -6.22 -23.05 1.11
N ILE A 67 -5.80 -23.04 -0.16
CA ILE A 67 -4.70 -22.18 -0.64
C ILE A 67 -5.07 -20.69 -0.53
N TYR A 68 -6.34 -20.35 -0.74
CA TYR A 68 -6.86 -18.97 -0.70
C TYR A 68 -7.55 -18.60 0.62
N ALA A 69 -7.29 -19.39 1.67
CA ALA A 69 -7.71 -19.05 3.03
C ALA A 69 -6.78 -17.99 3.65
N GLY A 70 -7.28 -17.27 4.66
CA GLY A 70 -6.49 -16.27 5.38
C GLY A 70 -6.37 -14.93 4.66
N GLU A 71 -5.63 -14.00 5.21
CA GLU A 71 -5.53 -12.61 4.73
C GLU A 71 -4.55 -12.51 3.56
N PHE A 72 -4.72 -11.51 2.69
CA PHE A 72 -3.85 -11.28 1.54
C PHE A 72 -3.36 -9.84 1.48
N GLU A 73 -2.13 -9.70 1.02
CA GLU A 73 -1.51 -8.42 0.67
C GLU A 73 -1.10 -8.48 -0.79
N ALA A 74 -1.28 -7.38 -1.50
CA ALA A 74 -0.89 -7.24 -2.89
C ALA A 74 -0.23 -5.89 -3.15
N ALA A 75 0.68 -5.86 -4.11
CA ALA A 75 1.32 -4.65 -4.59
C ALA A 75 1.77 -4.80 -6.04
N GLY A 76 1.88 -3.69 -6.75
CA GLY A 76 2.33 -3.67 -8.14
C GLY A 76 2.88 -2.31 -8.55
N ALA A 77 3.57 -2.31 -9.69
CA ALA A 77 4.25 -1.14 -10.24
C ALA A 77 3.35 -0.34 -11.18
N GLU A 78 3.66 0.94 -11.32
CA GLU A 78 3.16 1.87 -12.34
C GLU A 78 1.62 1.92 -12.55
N PRO A 79 0.94 2.85 -11.87
CA PRO A 79 1.39 3.59 -10.69
C PRO A 79 1.66 2.61 -9.55
N ASP A 80 2.60 2.93 -8.67
CA ASP A 80 2.79 2.10 -7.47
C ASP A 80 1.46 1.97 -6.73
N TRP A 81 1.11 0.77 -6.34
CA TRP A 81 -0.16 0.54 -5.65
C TRP A 81 0.00 -0.57 -4.63
N SER A 82 -0.87 -0.53 -3.61
CA SER A 82 -0.99 -1.59 -2.62
C SER A 82 -2.44 -1.91 -2.33
N ALA A 83 -2.70 -3.16 -1.97
CA ALA A 83 -3.99 -3.60 -1.49
C ALA A 83 -3.84 -4.56 -0.31
N THR A 84 -4.76 -4.45 0.65
CA THR A 84 -4.92 -5.37 1.77
C THR A 84 -6.30 -5.99 1.70
N LEU A 85 -6.40 -7.30 1.89
CA LEU A 85 -7.65 -8.04 1.89
C LEU A 85 -7.74 -8.94 3.13
N LEU A 86 -8.47 -8.46 4.12
CA LEU A 86 -8.83 -9.17 5.34
C LEU A 86 -10.17 -9.91 5.17
N ALA A 87 -10.67 -10.50 6.26
CA ALA A 87 -11.97 -11.18 6.25
C ALA A 87 -13.16 -10.20 6.16
N ASP A 88 -13.04 -9.02 6.77
CA ASP A 88 -14.09 -8.02 6.95
C ASP A 88 -13.67 -6.62 6.48
N TYR A 89 -12.48 -6.49 5.89
CA TYR A 89 -11.94 -5.23 5.44
C TYR A 89 -11.06 -5.39 4.20
N ALA A 90 -11.23 -4.50 3.23
CA ALA A 90 -10.35 -4.34 2.09
C ALA A 90 -9.90 -2.88 1.99
N LEU A 91 -8.62 -2.67 1.69
CA LEU A 91 -8.01 -1.37 1.42
C LEU A 91 -7.26 -1.43 0.10
N PHE A 92 -7.39 -0.39 -0.70
CA PHE A 92 -6.59 -0.13 -1.89
C PHE A 92 -6.03 1.29 -1.83
N SER A 93 -4.74 1.44 -2.11
CA SER A 93 -4.04 2.72 -2.09
C SER A 93 -3.09 2.83 -3.29
N ARG A 94 -3.00 4.03 -3.85
CA ARG A 94 -2.02 4.38 -4.90
C ARG A 94 -1.74 5.89 -4.88
N PRO A 95 -0.53 6.34 -5.26
CA PRO A 95 -0.20 7.76 -5.34
C PRO A 95 -1.16 8.53 -6.25
N GLY A 96 -1.58 9.69 -5.76
CA GLY A 96 -2.45 10.63 -6.47
C GLY A 96 -3.95 10.32 -6.39
N LEU A 97 -4.38 9.32 -5.61
CA LEU A 97 -5.78 9.06 -5.29
C LEU A 97 -5.97 8.89 -3.79
N ASP A 98 -7.18 9.20 -3.31
CA ASP A 98 -7.59 8.88 -1.94
C ASP A 98 -7.62 7.36 -1.72
N GLU A 99 -7.39 6.94 -0.47
CA GLU A 99 -7.52 5.55 -0.07
C GLU A 99 -8.95 5.04 -0.27
N ILE A 100 -9.08 3.85 -0.86
CA ILE A 100 -10.37 3.21 -1.09
C ILE A 100 -10.51 2.03 -0.13
N ASN A 101 -11.54 2.09 0.72
CA ASN A 101 -11.80 1.04 1.70
C ASN A 101 -13.24 0.52 1.62
N ALA A 102 -13.43 -0.78 1.84
CA ALA A 102 -14.75 -1.41 1.80
C ALA A 102 -14.82 -2.72 2.59
N ILE A 103 -16.03 -3.18 2.87
CA ILE A 103 -16.26 -4.53 3.42
C ILE A 103 -16.25 -5.52 2.25
N PRO A 104 -15.40 -6.57 2.26
CA PRO A 104 -15.34 -7.57 1.21
C PRO A 104 -16.55 -8.52 1.27
N SER A 105 -17.00 -8.92 0.10
CA SER A 105 -17.92 -10.03 -0.09
C SER A 105 -17.26 -11.38 0.27
N PRO A 106 -18.07 -12.43 0.51
CA PRO A 106 -17.53 -13.79 0.64
C PRO A 106 -16.66 -14.15 -0.57
N ARG A 107 -15.54 -14.81 -0.30
CA ARG A 107 -14.56 -15.19 -1.32
C ARG A 107 -15.14 -16.22 -2.28
N ASP A 108 -15.18 -15.89 -3.56
CA ASP A 108 -15.54 -16.83 -4.62
C ASP A 108 -14.26 -17.49 -5.15
N VAL A 109 -13.93 -18.65 -4.57
CA VAL A 109 -12.75 -19.42 -4.97
C VAL A 109 -13.09 -20.37 -6.11
N ARG A 110 -12.35 -20.22 -7.20
CA ARG A 110 -12.43 -20.99 -8.44
C ARG A 110 -11.14 -21.76 -8.68
N ALA A 111 -11.16 -22.65 -9.66
CA ALA A 111 -10.08 -23.58 -9.95
C ALA A 111 -8.72 -22.90 -10.17
N GLN A 112 -8.72 -21.68 -10.73
CA GLN A 112 -7.49 -20.93 -11.05
C GLN A 112 -7.23 -19.72 -10.15
N GLY A 113 -8.05 -19.46 -9.14
CA GLY A 113 -7.88 -18.27 -8.31
C GLY A 113 -9.06 -17.95 -7.44
N MET A 114 -8.94 -16.83 -6.73
CA MET A 114 -10.00 -16.29 -5.89
C MET A 114 -10.47 -14.95 -6.45
N TYR A 115 -11.75 -14.67 -6.26
CA TYR A 115 -12.42 -13.44 -6.64
C TYR A 115 -13.15 -12.86 -5.43
N VAL A 116 -13.02 -11.54 -5.23
CA VAL A 116 -13.73 -10.79 -4.18
C VAL A 116 -14.17 -9.44 -4.73
N GLU A 117 -15.42 -9.09 -4.48
CA GLU A 117 -15.90 -7.70 -4.59
C GLU A 117 -15.80 -7.00 -3.25
N ALA A 118 -15.36 -5.74 -3.23
CA ALA A 118 -15.33 -4.90 -2.04
C ALA A 118 -15.65 -3.45 -2.44
N GLY A 119 -16.91 -3.05 -2.33
CA GLY A 119 -17.37 -1.72 -2.78
C GLY A 119 -17.12 -1.52 -4.28
N SER A 120 -16.32 -0.51 -4.64
CA SER A 120 -15.91 -0.22 -6.02
C SER A 120 -14.73 -1.07 -6.51
N LEU A 121 -14.18 -1.93 -5.65
CA LEU A 121 -13.04 -2.78 -5.97
C LEU A 121 -13.51 -4.17 -6.40
N THR A 122 -12.87 -4.71 -7.42
CA THR A 122 -12.85 -6.15 -7.67
C THR A 122 -11.41 -6.63 -7.55
N ILE A 123 -11.18 -7.65 -6.73
CA ILE A 123 -9.84 -8.18 -6.46
C ILE A 123 -9.82 -9.64 -6.91
N THR A 124 -8.85 -9.98 -7.76
CA THR A 124 -8.54 -11.38 -8.09
C THR A 124 -7.14 -11.74 -7.69
N VAL A 125 -6.97 -12.93 -7.11
CA VAL A 125 -5.68 -13.50 -6.73
C VAL A 125 -5.52 -14.86 -7.39
N ARG A 126 -4.39 -15.11 -8.04
CA ARG A 126 -4.09 -16.39 -8.72
C ARG A 126 -2.76 -16.95 -8.26
N ALA A 127 -2.74 -18.23 -7.91
CA ALA A 127 -1.52 -18.95 -7.58
C ALA A 127 -0.61 -19.01 -8.81
N GLY A 128 0.68 -18.74 -8.59
CA GLY A 128 1.67 -18.68 -9.64
C GLY A 128 2.81 -17.76 -9.24
N GLU A 129 4.02 -18.09 -9.69
CA GLU A 129 5.20 -17.27 -9.42
C GLU A 129 5.01 -15.87 -10.01
N CYS A 130 5.22 -14.86 -9.18
CA CYS A 130 5.15 -13.46 -9.54
C CYS A 130 6.37 -12.75 -8.94
N THR A 131 6.98 -11.80 -9.64
CA THR A 131 8.12 -11.04 -9.14
C THR A 131 7.82 -9.55 -9.10
N TYR A 132 8.09 -8.93 -7.96
CA TYR A 132 7.82 -7.50 -7.74
C TYR A 132 8.84 -6.88 -6.77
N GLY A 133 9.06 -5.57 -6.90
CA GLY A 133 10.07 -4.82 -6.14
C GLY A 133 11.45 -4.79 -6.80
N GLU A 134 12.27 -3.81 -6.42
CA GLU A 134 13.59 -3.54 -7.01
C GLU A 134 14.56 -4.73 -6.91
N GLY A 135 14.38 -5.59 -5.91
CA GLY A 135 15.17 -6.81 -5.69
C GLY A 135 14.65 -8.06 -6.40
N GLY A 136 13.53 -7.98 -7.15
CA GLY A 136 12.91 -9.13 -7.81
C GLY A 136 12.36 -10.16 -6.84
N GLU A 137 11.75 -9.71 -5.75
CA GLU A 137 11.20 -10.59 -4.71
C GLU A 137 10.12 -11.51 -5.30
N ALA A 138 10.17 -12.79 -4.95
CA ALA A 138 9.23 -13.80 -5.43
C ALA A 138 7.99 -13.86 -4.54
N TYR A 139 6.83 -13.78 -5.17
CA TYR A 139 5.52 -13.87 -4.57
C TYR A 139 4.83 -15.15 -5.08
N PRO A 140 4.12 -15.88 -4.21
CA PRO A 140 3.45 -17.13 -4.59
C PRO A 140 2.15 -16.89 -5.38
N PHE A 141 1.70 -15.64 -5.49
CA PHE A 141 0.50 -15.28 -6.23
C PHE A 141 0.72 -14.03 -7.10
N SER A 142 -0.07 -13.95 -8.17
CA SER A 142 -0.38 -12.70 -8.87
C SER A 142 -1.70 -12.12 -8.37
N ALA A 143 -1.85 -10.81 -8.46
CA ALA A 143 -3.06 -10.11 -8.12
C ALA A 143 -3.44 -9.07 -9.18
N THR A 144 -4.75 -8.92 -9.36
CA THR A 144 -5.33 -7.86 -10.17
C THR A 144 -6.40 -7.16 -9.34
N VAL A 145 -6.28 -5.84 -9.19
CA VAL A 145 -7.32 -4.99 -8.62
C VAL A 145 -7.97 -4.22 -9.76
N LEU A 146 -9.29 -4.32 -9.92
CA LEU A 146 -10.06 -3.48 -10.84
C LEU A 146 -10.69 -2.36 -10.01
N PHE A 147 -10.34 -1.12 -10.31
CA PHE A 147 -10.93 0.08 -9.71
C PHE A 147 -11.20 1.12 -10.80
N GLU A 148 -12.43 1.63 -10.82
CA GLU A 148 -12.92 2.53 -11.88
C GLU A 148 -12.56 2.00 -13.29
N GLY A 149 -12.69 0.67 -13.44
CA GLY A 149 -12.41 -0.13 -14.64
C GLY A 149 -11.00 -0.03 -15.21
N VAL A 150 -10.05 0.46 -14.42
CA VAL A 150 -8.61 0.28 -14.62
C VAL A 150 -8.18 -0.96 -13.84
N ALA A 151 -7.47 -1.86 -14.51
CA ALA A 151 -6.89 -3.04 -13.89
C ALA A 151 -5.46 -2.71 -13.45
N TYR A 152 -5.17 -2.93 -12.17
CA TYR A 152 -3.87 -2.79 -11.54
C TYR A 152 -3.32 -4.19 -11.32
N GLU A 153 -2.34 -4.56 -12.13
CA GLU A 153 -1.69 -5.86 -12.07
C GLU A 153 -0.50 -5.80 -11.11
N GLY A 154 -0.25 -6.90 -10.41
CA GLY A 154 0.81 -6.98 -9.42
C GLY A 154 0.94 -8.37 -8.82
N CYS A 155 1.67 -8.43 -7.72
CA CYS A 155 1.94 -9.67 -7.00
C CYS A 155 1.23 -9.68 -5.65
N ALA A 156 0.92 -10.87 -5.17
CA ALA A 156 0.26 -11.08 -3.89
C ALA A 156 0.89 -12.19 -3.07
N ARG A 157 0.66 -12.12 -1.76
CA ARG A 157 1.00 -13.15 -0.78
C ARG A 157 -0.13 -13.29 0.21
N SER A 158 -0.27 -14.47 0.81
CA SER A 158 -1.05 -14.55 2.05
C SER A 158 -0.27 -13.86 3.16
N ALA A 159 -0.94 -13.23 4.13
CA ALA A 159 -0.29 -12.61 5.28
C ALA A 159 0.60 -13.61 6.05
N ALA A 160 0.19 -14.89 6.09
CA ALA A 160 0.99 -15.98 6.66
C ALA A 160 2.30 -16.26 5.91
N ASN A 161 2.33 -15.97 4.60
CA ASN A 161 3.49 -16.08 3.71
C ASN A 161 4.07 -14.72 3.33
N ALA A 162 3.69 -13.65 4.02
CA ALA A 162 4.34 -12.38 3.82
C ALA A 162 5.85 -12.59 4.07
N PRO A 163 6.74 -12.09 3.20
CA PRO A 163 8.15 -12.00 3.50
C PRO A 163 8.32 -11.35 4.85
N THR A 164 9.55 -11.47 5.31
CA THR A 164 9.99 -11.05 6.61
C THR A 164 9.89 -9.53 6.82
N ALA A 165 8.95 -8.80 6.19
CA ALA A 165 8.60 -7.38 6.12
C ALA A 165 7.55 -6.91 7.15
N SER A 166 6.46 -7.66 7.35
CA SER A 166 5.67 -7.60 8.59
C SER A 166 6.50 -8.10 9.78
N ARG A 167 7.40 -9.07 9.52
CA ARG A 167 8.55 -9.35 10.40
C ARG A 167 9.71 -8.34 10.25
N SER A 168 9.75 -7.43 9.25
CA SER A 168 11.02 -6.67 8.93
C SER A 168 11.07 -5.43 9.72
N TRP A 169 9.93 -4.78 9.97
CA TRP A 169 9.94 -3.66 10.87
C TRP A 169 10.32 -4.13 12.27
N SER A 170 9.86 -5.33 12.70
CA SER A 170 10.31 -5.94 13.96
C SER A 170 11.76 -6.45 13.92
N ASN A 171 12.28 -6.85 12.76
CA ASN A 171 13.71 -7.19 12.61
C ASN A 171 14.61 -5.95 12.62
N ALA A 172 14.10 -4.84 12.07
CA ALA A 172 14.70 -3.52 12.09
C ALA A 172 14.26 -2.72 13.33
N LEU A 173 13.68 -3.38 14.33
CA LEU A 173 13.11 -2.70 15.50
C LEU A 173 14.13 -1.78 16.16
N SER A 174 15.38 -2.23 16.29
CA SER A 174 16.49 -1.43 16.81
C SER A 174 16.71 -0.13 16.05
N GLN A 175 16.47 -0.09 14.74
CA GLN A 175 16.57 1.12 13.92
C GLN A 175 15.41 2.09 14.22
N TYR A 176 14.22 1.55 14.48
CA TYR A 176 13.03 2.34 14.74
C TYR A 176 12.87 2.74 16.21
N LEU A 177 13.62 2.13 17.14
CA LEU A 177 13.51 2.38 18.58
C LEU A 177 13.54 3.88 18.96
N PRO A 178 14.45 4.72 18.41
CA PRO A 178 14.44 6.15 18.74
C PRO A 178 13.12 6.84 18.40
N ALA A 179 12.58 6.56 17.20
CA ALA A 179 11.31 7.12 16.74
C ALA A 179 10.13 6.55 17.54
N ILE A 180 10.15 5.24 17.83
CA ILE A 180 9.17 4.56 18.67
C ILE A 180 9.14 5.18 20.08
N ASP A 181 10.29 5.39 20.71
CA ASP A 181 10.37 5.97 22.05
C ASP A 181 9.85 7.43 22.05
N ALA A 182 10.17 8.20 21.01
CA ALA A 182 9.64 9.56 20.82
C ALA A 182 8.11 9.58 20.64
N CYS A 183 7.56 8.66 19.84
CA CYS A 183 6.13 8.54 19.60
C CYS A 183 5.35 8.00 20.80
N LEU A 184 5.88 7.01 21.51
CA LEU A 184 5.29 6.50 22.75
C LEU A 184 5.28 7.53 23.88
N ALA A 185 6.16 8.55 23.84
CA ALA A 185 6.08 9.68 24.76
C ALA A 185 4.86 10.58 24.52
N ARG A 186 4.20 10.46 23.35
CA ARG A 186 3.03 11.27 22.96
C ARG A 186 1.68 10.59 23.19
N VAL A 187 1.66 9.29 23.52
CA VAL A 187 0.39 8.58 23.80
C VAL A 187 -0.32 9.16 25.02
N GLN A 188 -1.64 9.20 24.99
CA GLN A 188 -2.46 9.77 26.05
C GLN A 188 -2.88 8.70 27.07
N ALA A 189 -3.29 7.53 26.60
CA ALA A 189 -3.70 6.36 27.36
C ALA A 189 -2.63 5.26 27.31
N LYS A 190 -2.01 5.02 28.47
CA LYS A 190 -0.92 4.03 28.63
C LYS A 190 -1.46 2.66 29.05
N PRO A 191 -0.76 1.56 28.68
CA PRO A 191 0.42 1.52 27.82
C PRO A 191 0.07 1.74 26.34
N GLY A 192 0.84 2.58 25.67
CA GLY A 192 0.85 2.66 24.21
C GLY A 192 1.60 1.47 23.62
N ARG A 193 1.14 1.00 22.48
CA ARG A 193 1.72 -0.14 21.74
C ARG A 193 1.95 0.26 20.30
N VAL A 194 2.97 -0.31 19.66
CA VAL A 194 3.27 -0.04 18.25
C VAL A 194 2.67 -1.14 17.40
N THR A 195 1.84 -0.75 16.45
CA THR A 195 1.18 -1.69 15.53
C THR A 195 2.00 -1.89 14.25
N ILE A 196 2.79 -0.90 13.83
CA ILE A 196 3.79 -0.99 12.76
C ILE A 196 4.72 0.25 12.79
N ALA A 197 5.92 0.13 12.22
CA ALA A 197 6.83 1.25 11.95
C ALA A 197 7.44 1.12 10.54
N TYR A 198 7.61 2.22 9.83
CA TYR A 198 8.10 2.23 8.44
C TYR A 198 8.74 3.57 8.06
N PRO A 199 9.59 3.62 7.01
CA PRO A 199 10.12 4.88 6.51
C PRO A 199 9.00 5.71 5.88
N GLY A 200 8.96 7.00 6.21
CA GLY A 200 8.11 8.01 5.60
C GLY A 200 8.84 8.80 4.52
N GLU A 201 8.21 9.86 4.04
CA GLU A 201 8.78 10.77 3.04
C GLU A 201 10.01 11.52 3.60
N GLU A 202 10.93 11.93 2.73
CA GLU A 202 12.09 12.77 3.11
C GLU A 202 12.98 12.19 4.25
N GLY A 203 13.01 10.87 4.38
CA GLY A 203 13.79 10.18 5.43
C GLY A 203 13.12 10.20 6.81
N GLN A 204 11.85 10.60 6.89
CA GLN A 204 11.05 10.50 8.10
C GLN A 204 10.83 9.03 8.50
N THR A 205 10.36 8.82 9.72
CA THR A 205 9.86 7.52 10.19
C THR A 205 8.44 7.68 10.69
N SER A 206 7.53 6.86 10.17
CA SER A 206 6.14 6.79 10.63
C SER A 206 5.96 5.60 11.57
N VAL A 207 5.27 5.83 12.69
CA VAL A 207 4.99 4.84 13.72
C VAL A 207 3.49 4.87 14.02
N ARG A 208 2.80 3.75 13.82
CA ARG A 208 1.39 3.62 14.18
C ARG A 208 1.26 3.06 15.59
N LEU A 209 0.36 3.69 16.36
CA LEU A 209 0.17 3.45 17.77
C LEU A 209 -1.25 2.93 18.05
N LEU A 210 -1.33 2.04 19.03
CA LEU A 210 -2.55 1.58 19.66
C LEU A 210 -2.46 1.86 21.17
N GLU A 211 -3.36 2.68 21.67
CA GLU A 211 -3.45 3.06 23.06
C GLU A 211 -4.35 2.10 23.85
N SER A 212 -4.29 2.17 25.19
CA SER A 212 -4.98 1.22 26.06
C SER A 212 -6.50 1.39 26.10
N ASP A 213 -7.01 2.56 25.71
CA ASP A 213 -8.43 2.86 25.53
C ASP A 213 -8.95 2.49 24.13
N GLY A 214 -8.08 1.93 23.27
CA GLY A 214 -8.39 1.61 21.88
C GLY A 214 -8.10 2.74 20.90
N GLY A 215 -7.67 3.91 21.37
CA GLY A 215 -7.26 5.03 20.53
C GLY A 215 -6.14 4.63 19.57
N ARG A 216 -6.20 5.15 18.35
CA ARG A 216 -5.19 4.90 17.31
C ARG A 216 -4.66 6.20 16.76
N SER A 217 -3.37 6.23 16.46
CA SER A 217 -2.74 7.38 15.85
C SER A 217 -1.53 6.98 15.02
N GLU A 218 -1.22 7.78 14.00
CA GLU A 218 0.07 7.75 13.30
C GLU A 218 0.93 8.89 13.81
N CYS A 219 2.16 8.58 14.18
CA CYS A 219 3.15 9.53 14.64
C CYS A 219 4.31 9.55 13.64
N SER A 220 4.58 10.72 13.07
CA SER A 220 5.70 10.91 12.14
C SER A 220 6.85 11.61 12.85
N VAL A 221 8.06 11.12 12.60
CA VAL A 221 9.31 11.57 13.21
C VAL A 221 10.26 12.01 12.11
N ALA A 222 10.94 13.15 12.29
CA ALA A 222 11.90 13.67 11.33
C ALA A 222 13.08 12.71 11.10
N ALA A 223 13.90 13.00 10.08
CA ALA A 223 15.07 12.20 9.72
C ALA A 223 16.15 12.10 10.83
N ASP A 224 16.06 12.93 11.88
CA ASP A 224 16.90 12.80 13.08
C ASP A 224 16.49 11.63 14.00
N GLY A 225 15.36 10.97 13.69
CA GLY A 225 14.82 9.82 14.41
C GLY A 225 14.23 10.14 15.78
N THR A 226 14.14 11.41 16.20
CA THR A 226 13.68 11.77 17.56
C THR A 226 12.71 12.95 17.61
N THR A 227 12.73 13.85 16.63
CA THR A 227 11.83 15.00 16.57
C THR A 227 10.48 14.58 15.97
N VAL A 228 9.46 14.46 16.82
CA VAL A 228 8.08 14.21 16.37
C VAL A 228 7.53 15.44 15.65
N ILE A 229 7.19 15.29 14.38
CA ILE A 229 6.68 16.35 13.51
C ILE A 229 5.15 16.38 13.44
N SER A 230 4.48 15.23 13.54
CA SER A 230 3.02 15.14 13.61
C SER A 230 2.57 13.93 14.43
N VAL A 231 1.37 14.04 15.00
CA VAL A 231 0.62 12.93 15.60
C VAL A 231 -0.82 13.08 15.16
N GLU A 232 -1.28 12.16 14.33
CA GLU A 232 -2.58 12.22 13.68
C GLU A 232 -3.47 11.08 14.16
N PRO A 233 -4.69 11.36 14.66
CA PRO A 233 -5.60 10.31 15.06
C PRO A 233 -6.05 9.49 13.85
N LEU A 234 -6.05 8.16 14.00
CA LEU A 234 -6.52 7.23 12.97
C LEU A 234 -7.92 6.74 13.33
N SER A 235 -8.79 6.66 12.32
CA SER A 235 -10.07 5.96 12.48
C SER A 235 -9.84 4.45 12.56
N ASP A 236 -10.80 3.72 13.14
CA ASP A 236 -10.77 2.25 13.17
C ASP A 236 -10.65 1.61 11.78
N ARG A 237 -11.10 2.33 10.74
CA ARG A 237 -11.05 1.87 9.35
C ARG A 237 -9.69 2.09 8.71
N ASN A 238 -8.83 2.97 9.21
CA ASN A 238 -7.52 3.20 8.59
C ASN A 238 -6.52 2.15 9.10
N THR A 239 -6.18 1.14 8.30
CA THR A 239 -5.22 0.08 8.67
C THR A 239 -4.25 -0.17 7.53
N VAL A 240 -2.98 -0.47 7.82
CA VAL A 240 -1.98 -0.84 6.80
C VAL A 240 -1.62 -2.32 6.84
N ALA A 241 -1.03 -2.80 5.76
CA ALA A 241 -0.50 -4.16 5.63
C ALA A 241 0.49 -4.48 6.78
N GLY A 242 0.42 -5.70 7.32
CA GLY A 242 1.23 -6.13 8.47
C GLY A 242 0.96 -5.39 9.79
N GLU A 243 -0.03 -4.50 9.85
CA GLU A 243 -0.35 -3.79 11.08
C GLU A 243 -0.90 -4.74 12.15
N ARG A 244 -0.42 -4.63 13.39
CA ARG A 244 -0.76 -5.47 14.55
C ARG A 244 -0.21 -6.90 14.50
N ASP A 245 0.59 -7.26 13.49
CA ASP A 245 1.29 -8.56 13.45
C ASP A 245 2.78 -8.40 13.10
N PRO A 246 3.69 -8.32 14.09
CA PRO A 246 3.42 -8.35 15.53
C PRO A 246 2.98 -6.99 16.10
N LEU A 247 2.38 -7.01 17.29
CA LEU A 247 2.23 -5.82 18.14
C LEU A 247 3.47 -5.68 19.05
N PHE A 248 4.17 -4.55 18.99
CA PHE A 248 5.30 -4.29 19.90
C PHE A 248 4.87 -3.53 21.14
N THR A 249 5.29 -4.03 22.30
CA THR A 249 5.14 -3.37 23.60
C THR A 249 6.51 -3.02 24.15
N ARG A 250 6.75 -1.73 24.37
CA ARG A 250 8.01 -1.24 24.94
C ARG A 250 8.08 -1.52 26.44
N ALA A 251 9.18 -2.14 26.89
CA ALA A 251 9.48 -2.30 28.31
C ALA A 251 9.57 -0.91 29.01
N PRO A 252 9.15 -0.77 30.27
CA PRO A 252 8.78 -1.83 31.21
C PRO A 252 7.30 -2.25 31.15
N SER A 253 6.53 -1.79 30.16
CA SER A 253 5.11 -2.16 30.06
C SER A 253 4.97 -3.65 29.74
N PRO A 254 4.06 -4.38 30.42
CA PRO A 254 3.85 -5.80 30.15
C PRO A 254 3.15 -6.01 28.78
N PRO A 255 3.44 -7.13 28.10
CA PRO A 255 2.72 -7.50 26.90
C PRO A 255 1.23 -7.73 27.21
N PRO A 256 0.33 -7.55 26.23
CA PRO A 256 -1.06 -7.91 26.41
C PRO A 256 -1.19 -9.42 26.64
N GLN A 257 -2.13 -9.80 27.51
CA GLN A 257 -2.38 -11.19 27.88
C GLN A 257 -3.69 -11.68 27.27
N GLY A 258 -3.77 -12.95 26.94
CA GLY A 258 -4.99 -13.58 26.43
C GLY A 258 -4.73 -14.99 25.94
N ALA A 259 -5.76 -15.84 25.95
CA ALA A 259 -5.66 -17.24 25.51
C ALA A 259 -5.24 -17.38 24.03
N CYS A 260 -5.51 -16.35 23.22
CA CYS A 260 -5.16 -16.27 21.81
C CYS A 260 -3.93 -15.40 21.51
N LEU A 261 -3.15 -15.03 22.52
CA LEU A 261 -1.97 -14.19 22.35
C LEU A 261 -0.71 -14.95 22.74
N THR A 262 0.33 -14.85 21.90
CA THR A 262 1.67 -15.34 22.21
C THR A 262 2.65 -14.18 22.14
N SER A 263 3.45 -14.02 23.19
CA SER A 263 4.41 -12.93 23.32
C SER A 263 5.84 -13.46 23.43
N GLU A 264 6.75 -12.82 22.70
CA GLU A 264 8.17 -13.13 22.69
C GLU A 264 8.96 -11.91 23.20
N ASP A 265 9.96 -12.15 24.04
CA ASP A 265 10.86 -11.10 24.54
C ASP A 265 11.76 -10.59 23.41
N VAL A 266 11.93 -9.28 23.36
CA VAL A 266 12.92 -8.62 22.49
C VAL A 266 14.10 -8.18 23.35
N ALA A 267 15.28 -8.72 23.06
CA ALA A 267 16.52 -8.31 23.70
C ALA A 267 17.19 -7.16 22.94
N GLY A 268 17.72 -6.18 23.68
CA GLY A 268 18.61 -5.14 23.17
C GLY A 268 20.04 -5.66 23.00
N SER A 269 20.93 -4.80 22.49
CA SER A 269 22.34 -5.13 22.24
C SER A 269 23.14 -5.55 23.49
N ASN A 270 22.69 -5.15 24.67
CA ASN A 270 23.26 -5.51 25.97
C ASN A 270 22.60 -6.74 26.61
N GLY A 271 21.71 -7.44 25.90
CA GLY A 271 20.96 -8.59 26.40
C GLY A 271 19.79 -8.24 27.34
N ALA A 272 19.56 -6.96 27.65
CA ALA A 272 18.41 -6.55 28.44
C ALA A 272 17.13 -6.57 27.59
N THR A 273 16.01 -6.99 28.18
CA THR A 273 14.71 -6.95 27.50
C THR A 273 14.30 -5.50 27.24
N ILE A 274 14.16 -5.15 25.96
CA ILE A 274 13.70 -3.83 25.51
C ILE A 274 12.20 -3.78 25.24
N GLY A 275 11.55 -4.93 25.10
CA GLY A 275 10.10 -5.02 24.95
C GLY A 275 9.64 -6.42 24.55
N TYR A 276 8.44 -6.49 24.00
CA TYR A 276 7.75 -7.75 23.69
C TYR A 276 7.05 -7.65 22.34
N LEU A 277 7.18 -8.68 21.49
CA LEU A 277 6.40 -8.84 20.26
C LEU A 277 5.25 -9.78 20.55
N THR A 278 4.01 -9.35 20.34
CA THR A 278 2.81 -10.16 20.59
C THR A 278 2.07 -10.44 19.29
N ARG A 279 1.68 -11.70 19.09
CA ARG A 279 0.94 -12.18 17.92
C ARG A 279 -0.36 -12.86 18.34
N LYS A 280 -1.35 -12.78 17.47
CA LYS A 280 -2.61 -13.48 17.60
C LYS A 280 -2.47 -14.89 17.03
N THR A 281 -2.77 -15.92 17.82
CA THR A 281 -2.60 -17.34 17.46
C THR A 281 -3.92 -18.10 17.31
N CYS A 282 -5.03 -17.45 17.66
CA CYS A 282 -6.41 -17.74 17.29
C CYS A 282 -7.17 -16.40 17.23
#